data_AF-A0AAE5CBJ5-F1
#
_entry.id   AF-A0AAE5CBJ5-F1
#
_cell.length_a   1.000
_cell.length_b   1.000
_cell.length_c   1.000
_cell.angle_alpha   90.00
_cell.angle_beta   90.00
_cell.angle_gamma   90.00
#
_symmetry.space_group_name_H-M   'P 1'
#
loop_
_entity.id
_entity.type
_entity.pdbx_description
1 polymer ?
#
loop_
_entity_poly.entity_id
_entity_poly.type
_entity_poly.pdbx_seq_one_letter_code
_entity_poly.pdbx_strand_id
1 'polypeptide(L)'
;MDDEELLEAIAFHTLGRRGLRRLGRYLFMADYLEPGREFEDEERAALRARLPADEARVLREVCARRIRWRLRDSRPLHPNTVAFWNELAETGR
;
A
#
# COMPACT_ATOMS: atom_id res chain seq x y z
N MET A 1 -7.22 21.05 13.83
CA MET A 1 -7.09 19.63 13.41
C MET A 1 -5.60 19.42 13.36
N ASP A 2 -5.03 18.89 14.44
CA ASP A 2 -3.60 19.08 14.74
C ASP A 2 -2.83 17.76 14.77
N ASP A 3 -3.48 16.66 14.35
CA ASP A 3 -2.86 15.35 14.23
C ASP A 3 -2.20 15.21 12.86
N GLU A 4 -0.92 15.58 12.81
CA GLU A 4 -0.09 15.46 11.62
C GLU A 4 0.06 14.00 11.15
N GLU A 5 -0.05 13.01 12.05
CA GLU A 5 -0.05 11.58 11.66
C GLU A 5 -1.29 11.19 10.88
N LEU A 6 -2.45 11.58 11.38
CA LEU A 6 -3.71 11.32 10.71
C LEU A 6 -3.77 12.05 9.36
N LEU A 7 -3.37 13.32 9.31
CA LEU A 7 -3.39 14.11 8.08
C LEU A 7 -2.44 13.54 7.03
N GLU A 8 -1.23 13.12 7.41
CA GLU A 8 -0.31 12.45 6.49
C GLU A 8 -0.88 11.11 5.99
N ALA A 9 -1.44 10.30 6.89
CA ALA A 9 -2.04 9.02 6.52
C ALA A 9 -3.14 9.23 5.46
N ILE A 10 -4.04 10.18 5.67
CA ILE A 10 -5.11 10.52 4.73
C ILE A 10 -4.52 11.03 3.40
N ALA A 11 -3.54 11.94 3.45
CA ALA A 11 -2.95 12.52 2.24
C ALA A 11 -2.24 11.51 1.34
N PHE A 12 -1.62 10.48 1.93
CA PHE A 12 -0.72 9.57 1.20
C PHE A 12 -1.18 8.11 1.14
N HIS A 13 -2.30 7.70 1.76
CA HIS A 13 -2.75 6.30 1.71
C HIS A 13 -3.08 5.77 0.30
N THR A 14 -3.39 6.64 -0.68
CA THR A 14 -3.72 6.17 -2.03
C THR A 14 -2.46 5.86 -2.85
N LEU A 15 -1.47 6.74 -2.78
CA LEU A 15 -0.25 6.69 -3.62
C LEU A 15 0.94 6.05 -2.89
N GLY A 16 0.93 6.08 -1.57
CA GLY A 16 2.11 5.95 -0.73
C GLY A 16 3.03 7.18 -0.82
N ARG A 17 4.10 7.15 -0.04
CA ARG A 17 5.26 8.04 -0.17
C ARG A 17 6.47 7.38 0.48
N ARG A 18 7.68 7.81 0.10
CA ARG A 18 8.88 7.47 0.86
C ARG A 18 8.76 7.97 2.31
N GLY A 19 9.09 7.12 3.27
CA GLY A 19 8.97 7.41 4.70
C GLY A 19 7.53 7.43 5.22
N LEU A 20 6.58 6.78 4.53
CA LEU A 20 5.19 6.71 5.00
C LEU A 20 5.12 6.05 6.38
N ARG A 21 4.51 6.76 7.34
CA ARG A 21 4.42 6.31 8.73
C ARG A 21 3.44 5.16 8.93
N ARG A 22 3.52 4.51 10.10
CA ARG A 22 2.80 3.28 10.40
C ARG A 22 1.29 3.41 10.17
N LEU A 23 0.65 4.48 10.66
CA LEU A 23 -0.78 4.71 10.42
C LEU A 23 -1.10 4.77 8.91
N GLY A 24 -0.31 5.50 8.13
CA GLY A 24 -0.45 5.59 6.69
C GLY A 24 -0.24 4.25 5.97
N ARG A 25 0.71 3.43 6.41
CA ARG A 25 0.95 2.08 5.85
C ARG A 25 -0.24 1.16 6.08
N TYR A 26 -0.81 1.16 7.28
CA TYR A 26 -2.03 0.39 7.56
C TYR A 26 -3.21 0.90 6.77
N LEU A 27 -3.41 2.21 6.66
CA LEU A 27 -4.50 2.79 5.87
C LEU A 27 -4.35 2.46 4.37
N PHE A 28 -3.13 2.53 3.83
CA PHE A 28 -2.80 2.14 2.46
C PHE A 28 -3.15 0.67 2.17
N MET A 29 -2.81 -0.24 3.10
CA MET A 29 -3.16 -1.65 3.00
C MET A 29 -4.66 -1.89 3.16
N ALA A 30 -5.30 -1.23 4.13
CA ALA A 30 -6.73 -1.37 4.40
C ALA A 30 -7.57 -0.99 3.18
N ASP A 31 -7.27 0.13 2.52
CA ASP A 31 -7.96 0.55 1.29
C ASP A 31 -7.87 -0.51 0.16
N TYR A 32 -6.72 -1.20 0.06
CA TYR A 32 -6.57 -2.31 -0.88
C TYR A 32 -7.25 -3.59 -0.42
N LEU A 33 -7.24 -3.90 0.88
CA LEU A 33 -7.65 -5.18 1.46
C LEU A 33 -9.10 -5.19 1.98
N GLU A 34 -9.85 -4.10 1.85
CA GLU A 34 -11.26 -3.98 2.27
C GLU A 34 -12.18 -5.13 1.78
N PRO A 35 -12.75 -5.98 2.66
CA PRO A 35 -13.51 -7.17 2.24
C PRO A 35 -14.58 -6.93 1.16
N GLY A 36 -15.21 -5.76 1.13
CA GLY A 36 -16.23 -5.41 0.13
C GLY A 36 -15.75 -5.14 -1.31
N ARG A 37 -14.45 -5.21 -1.64
CA ARG A 37 -14.02 -5.04 -3.06
C ARG A 37 -14.26 -6.31 -3.87
N GLU A 38 -14.78 -6.14 -5.09
CA GLU A 38 -15.23 -7.22 -5.99
C GLU A 38 -14.12 -7.86 -6.87
N PHE A 39 -12.84 -7.70 -6.52
CA PHE A 39 -11.72 -8.24 -7.29
C PHE A 39 -10.67 -8.91 -6.39
N GLU A 40 -9.97 -9.91 -6.92
CA GLU A 40 -8.87 -10.62 -6.23
C GLU A 40 -9.22 -11.07 -4.79
N ASP A 41 -10.45 -11.53 -4.54
CA ASP A 41 -10.91 -11.73 -3.16
C ASP A 41 -10.11 -12.80 -2.42
N GLU A 42 -9.78 -13.92 -3.07
CA GLU A 42 -8.96 -14.98 -2.48
C GLU A 42 -7.55 -14.48 -2.14
N GLU A 43 -6.89 -13.76 -3.06
CA GLU A 43 -5.56 -13.22 -2.79
C GLU A 43 -5.57 -12.17 -1.69
N ARG A 44 -6.62 -11.34 -1.65
CA ARG A 44 -6.78 -10.32 -0.60
C ARG A 44 -7.07 -10.97 0.74
N ALA A 45 -7.86 -12.04 0.79
CA ALA A 45 -8.07 -12.84 2.00
C ALA A 45 -6.76 -13.43 2.52
N ALA A 46 -5.92 -13.99 1.63
CA ALA A 46 -4.61 -14.52 1.99
C ALA A 46 -3.66 -13.42 2.54
N LEU A 47 -3.69 -12.22 1.95
CA LEU A 47 -2.93 -11.07 2.45
C LEU A 47 -3.43 -10.58 3.82
N ARG A 48 -4.76 -10.51 4.02
CA ARG A 48 -5.38 -10.13 5.29
C ARG A 48 -4.96 -11.09 6.42
N ALA A 49 -4.96 -12.39 6.17
CA ALA A 49 -4.63 -13.42 7.16
C ALA A 49 -3.19 -13.33 7.70
N ARG A 50 -2.30 -12.65 6.98
CA ARG A 50 -0.89 -12.45 7.38
C ARG A 50 -0.67 -11.21 8.23
N LEU A 51 -1.66 -10.33 8.34
CA LEU A 51 -1.58 -9.14 9.19
C LEU A 51 -2.02 -9.46 10.63
N PRO A 52 -1.41 -8.80 11.65
CA PRO A 52 -0.32 -7.84 11.55
C PRO A 52 1.09 -8.48 11.51
N ALA A 53 1.19 -9.82 11.62
CA ALA A 53 2.45 -10.52 11.82
C ALA A 53 3.50 -10.32 10.71
N ASP A 54 3.06 -10.15 9.46
CA ASP A 54 3.93 -9.98 8.28
C ASP A 54 3.67 -8.64 7.56
N GLU A 55 3.50 -7.57 8.34
CA GLU A 55 3.15 -6.21 7.88
C GLU A 55 4.02 -5.75 6.68
N ALA A 56 5.34 -5.86 6.80
CA ALA A 56 6.28 -5.34 5.80
C ALA A 56 6.14 -6.05 4.45
N ARG A 57 5.91 -7.37 4.45
CA ARG A 57 5.76 -8.16 3.24
C ARG A 57 4.39 -7.96 2.60
N VAL A 58 3.33 -7.89 3.41
CA VAL A 58 1.98 -7.57 2.92
C VAL A 58 1.96 -6.17 2.28
N LEU A 59 2.58 -5.18 2.92
CA LEU A 59 2.67 -3.81 2.38
C LEU A 59 3.35 -3.78 1.01
N ARG A 60 4.47 -4.50 0.88
CA ARG A 60 5.21 -4.63 -0.39
C ARG A 60 4.37 -5.30 -1.47
N GLU A 61 3.68 -6.39 -1.12
CA GLU A 61 2.82 -7.13 -2.06
C GLU A 61 1.63 -6.28 -2.53
N VAL A 62 0.99 -5.54 -1.63
CA VAL A 62 -0.08 -4.59 -1.98
C VAL A 62 0.43 -3.50 -2.92
N CYS A 63 1.57 -2.89 -2.61
CA CYS A 63 2.17 -1.86 -3.47
C CYS A 63 2.50 -2.41 -4.87
N ALA A 64 3.11 -3.60 -4.95
CA ALA A 64 3.42 -4.27 -6.21
C ALA A 64 2.16 -4.56 -7.04
N ARG A 65 1.08 -5.03 -6.42
CA ARG A 65 -0.20 -5.30 -7.10
C ARG A 65 -0.81 -4.03 -7.67
N ARG A 66 -0.85 -2.94 -6.90
CA ARG A 66 -1.32 -1.63 -7.39
C ARG A 66 -0.51 -1.14 -8.59
N ILE A 67 0.82 -1.27 -8.56
CA ILE A 67 1.69 -0.90 -9.68
C ILE A 67 1.42 -1.77 -10.91
N ARG A 68 1.32 -3.10 -10.74
CA ARG A 68 0.99 -4.02 -11.85
C ARG A 68 -0.34 -3.68 -12.51
N TRP A 69 -1.36 -3.34 -11.72
CA TRP A 69 -2.65 -2.93 -12.24
C TRP A 69 -2.55 -1.65 -13.08
N ARG A 70 -1.80 -0.64 -12.63
CA ARG A 70 -1.55 0.59 -13.40
C ARG A 70 -0.83 0.31 -14.72
N LEU A 71 0.19 -0.56 -14.69
CA LEU A 71 0.96 -0.93 -15.88
C LEU A 71 0.12 -1.72 -16.89
N ARG A 72 -0.70 -2.66 -16.42
CA ARG A 72 -1.63 -3.42 -17.27
C ARG A 72 -2.58 -2.50 -18.04
N ASP A 73 -3.03 -1.43 -17.38
CA ASP A 73 -3.95 -0.45 -17.95
C ASP A 73 -3.23 0.69 -18.70
N SER A 74 -1.91 0.57 -18.94
CA SER A 74 -1.05 1.57 -19.58
C SER A 74 -1.14 2.97 -18.97
N ARG A 75 -1.39 3.06 -17.66
CA ARG A 75 -1.49 4.33 -16.93
C ARG A 75 -0.13 4.74 -16.36
N PRO A 76 0.17 6.05 -16.26
CA PRO A 76 1.42 6.54 -15.69
C PRO A 76 1.57 6.12 -14.22
N LEU A 77 2.80 6.04 -13.71
CA LEU A 77 3.06 5.86 -12.28
C LEU A 77 3.38 7.20 -11.64
N HIS A 78 2.72 7.52 -10.53
CA HIS A 78 3.00 8.76 -9.80
C HIS A 78 4.39 8.68 -9.15
N PRO A 79 5.20 9.77 -9.13
CA PRO A 79 6.53 9.76 -8.53
C PRO A 79 6.56 9.26 -7.08
N ASN A 80 5.59 9.63 -6.25
CA ASN A 80 5.49 9.11 -4.87
C ASN A 80 5.33 7.59 -4.81
N THR A 81 4.55 6.99 -5.71
CA THR A 81 4.38 5.53 -5.78
C THR A 81 5.68 4.86 -6.19
N VAL A 82 6.42 5.43 -7.13
CA VAL A 82 7.74 4.94 -7.54
C VAL A 82 8.74 5.03 -6.37
N ALA A 83 8.80 6.18 -5.71
CA ALA A 83 9.69 6.39 -4.56
C ALA A 83 9.35 5.45 -3.39
N PHE A 84 8.06 5.25 -3.12
CA PHE A 84 7.61 4.32 -2.10
C PHE A 84 7.97 2.87 -2.44
N TRP A 85 7.76 2.47 -3.70
CA TRP A 85 8.16 1.13 -4.16
C TRP A 85 9.66 0.87 -4.01
N ASN A 86 10.50 1.83 -4.40
CA ASN A 86 11.95 1.70 -4.28
C ASN A 86 12.37 1.50 -2.82
N GLU A 87 11.81 2.28 -1.88
CA GLU A 87 12.03 2.10 -0.44
C GLU A 87 11.63 0.70 0.04
N LEU A 88 10.44 0.23 -0.34
CA LEU A 88 9.96 -1.10 0.06
C LEU A 88 10.80 -2.24 -0.53
N ALA A 89 11.29 -2.08 -1.75
CA ALA A 89 12.12 -3.07 -2.44
C ALA A 89 13.54 -3.16 -1.87
N GLU A 90 14.09 -2.03 -1.43
CA GLU A 90 15.41 -1.96 -0.78
C GLU A 90 15.40 -2.50 0.64
N THR A 91 14.33 -2.28 1.40
CA THR A 91 14.21 -2.65 2.82
C THR A 91 14.13 -4.18 3.08
N GLY A 92 14.14 -5.03 2.05
CA GLY A 92 14.21 -6.49 2.23
C GLY A 92 15.25 -7.17 1.35
N ARG A 93 16.33 -6.46 1.01
CA ARG A 93 17.61 -7.05 0.60
C ARG A 93 18.52 -7.20 1.80
#